data_AF-A0A3D6EZ31-F1
#
_entry.id   AF-A0A3D6EZ31-F1
#
_cell.length_a   1.000
_cell.length_b   1.000
_cell.length_c   1.000
_cell.angle_alpha   90.00
_cell.angle_beta   90.00
_cell.angle_gamma   90.00
#
_symmetry.space_group_name_H-M   'P 1'
#
loop_
_entity.id
_entity.type
_entity.pdbx_description
1 polymer ?
#
loop_
_entity_poly.entity_id
_entity_poly.type
_entity_poly.pdbx_seq_one_letter_code
_entity_poly.pdbx_strand_id
1 'polypeptide(L)'
;MITTLLSHGWKKFKRSVAFEKELATNIFLGLIAVMVFGYAIALGFFLEKIITNGFNQPDSVGFLNGLLFYYFGFEFMLRYFMQSTPALDVQPYLHLPVSRRYLVHYMLIKSLLHLLNFLALVLFAPFAFTAVASQAGASAGIWLLSIYLISLCLHYVVLIFKKGLDDTIIGFLALTGVLGVFALADYYNWFNVSKISAAGFQFILSNPLAVVGLLALLLAIYY
;
A
#
# COMPACT_ATOMS: atom_id res chain seq x y z
N MET A 1 12.20 -9.19 -22.62
CA MET A 1 10.84 -8.82 -23.09
C MET A 1 10.10 -7.91 -22.11
N ILE A 2 10.00 -8.23 -20.81
CA ILE A 2 9.35 -7.31 -19.84
C ILE A 2 10.14 -6.00 -19.71
N THR A 3 11.47 -6.08 -19.62
CA THR A 3 12.37 -4.92 -19.59
C THR A 3 12.25 -4.03 -20.83
N THR A 4 12.06 -4.62 -22.01
CA THR A 4 11.83 -3.86 -23.25
C THR A 4 10.49 -3.12 -23.22
N LEU A 5 9.42 -3.75 -22.72
CA LEU A 5 8.12 -3.09 -22.54
C LEU A 5 8.16 -1.97 -21.49
N LEU A 6 8.93 -2.15 -20.40
CA LEU A 6 9.17 -1.08 -19.42
C LEU A 6 9.92 0.10 -20.06
N SER A 7 10.92 -0.19 -20.90
CA SER A 7 11.64 0.83 -21.65
C SER A 7 10.73 1.59 -22.62
N HIS A 8 9.78 0.90 -23.27
CA HIS A 8 8.79 1.53 -24.15
C HIS A 8 7.86 2.46 -23.36
N GLY A 9 7.44 2.05 -22.16
CA GLY A 9 6.64 2.90 -21.26
C GLY A 9 7.36 4.21 -20.89
N TRP A 10 8.64 4.12 -20.53
CA TRP A 10 9.46 5.30 -20.23
C TRP A 10 9.66 6.21 -21.45
N LYS A 11 9.93 5.62 -22.63
CA LYS A 11 10.05 6.36 -23.89
C LYS A 11 8.73 7.04 -24.29
N LYS A 12 7.58 6.36 -24.10
CA LYS A 12 6.23 6.93 -24.32
C LYS A 12 6.00 8.15 -23.43
N PHE A 13 6.33 8.05 -22.14
CA PHE A 13 6.22 9.16 -21.20
C PHE A 13 7.05 10.38 -21.65
N LYS A 14 8.35 10.16 -21.91
CA LYS A 14 9.27 11.24 -22.36
C LYS A 14 8.90 11.86 -23.71
N ARG A 15 8.35 11.09 -24.65
CA ARG A 15 8.03 11.55 -26.02
C ARG A 15 6.58 12.01 -26.19
N SER A 16 5.76 11.95 -25.14
CA SER A 16 4.36 12.31 -25.27
C SER A 16 4.21 13.82 -25.50
N VAL A 17 3.54 14.20 -26.58
CA VAL A 17 3.18 15.60 -26.88
C VAL A 17 2.28 16.18 -25.78
N ALA A 18 1.57 15.31 -25.05
CA ALA A 18 0.80 15.68 -23.86
C ALA A 18 1.67 16.13 -22.68
N PHE A 19 2.95 15.75 -22.60
CA PHE A 19 3.84 16.21 -21.53
C PHE A 19 4.06 17.73 -21.57
N GLU A 20 4.15 18.31 -22.77
CA GLU A 20 4.22 19.77 -22.94
C GLU A 20 2.85 20.44 -22.75
N LYS A 21 1.78 19.82 -23.27
CA LYS A 21 0.41 20.37 -23.17
C LYS A 21 -0.17 20.33 -21.75
N GLU A 22 0.25 19.35 -20.95
CA GLU A 22 -0.15 19.15 -19.55
C GLU A 22 1.00 19.44 -18.58
N LEU A 23 2.02 20.19 -19.00
CA LEU A 23 3.19 20.48 -18.16
C LEU A 23 2.78 21.09 -16.80
N ALA A 24 1.85 22.04 -16.82
CA ALA A 24 1.31 22.65 -15.60
C ALA A 24 0.61 21.63 -14.69
N THR A 25 -0.20 20.73 -15.27
CA THR A 25 -0.87 19.65 -14.54
C THR A 25 0.13 18.66 -13.95
N ASN A 26 1.16 18.28 -14.71
CA ASN A 26 2.21 17.36 -14.26
C ASN A 26 3.05 17.97 -13.14
N ILE A 27 3.40 19.26 -13.23
CA ILE A 27 4.09 19.99 -12.17
C ILE A 27 3.20 20.05 -10.93
N PHE A 28 1.92 20.37 -11.09
CA PHE A 28 0.97 20.43 -9.98
C PHE A 28 0.80 19.07 -9.28
N LEU A 29 0.65 17.97 -10.04
CA LEU A 29 0.60 16.62 -9.51
C LEU A 29 1.91 16.22 -8.82
N GLY A 30 3.05 16.61 -9.38
CA GLY A 30 4.36 16.42 -8.75
C GLY A 30 4.49 17.15 -7.42
N LEU A 31 3.98 18.38 -7.33
CA LEU A 31 3.97 19.15 -6.10
C LEU A 31 3.05 18.52 -5.04
N ILE A 32 1.85 18.07 -5.42
CA ILE A 32 0.96 17.32 -4.52
C ILE A 32 1.66 16.05 -4.01
N ALA A 33 2.33 15.30 -4.89
CA ALA A 33 3.06 14.11 -4.51
C ALA A 33 4.15 14.43 -3.47
N VAL A 34 4.96 15.47 -3.69
CA VAL A 34 5.98 15.92 -2.74
C VAL A 34 5.34 16.35 -1.41
N MET A 35 4.23 17.08 -1.43
CA MET A 35 3.52 17.48 -0.21
C MET A 35 3.02 16.26 0.57
N VAL A 36 2.35 15.30 -0.09
CA VAL A 36 1.83 14.09 0.56
C VAL A 36 2.97 13.28 1.18
N PHE A 37 4.08 13.09 0.47
CA PHE A 37 5.24 12.37 0.99
C PHE A 37 5.92 13.14 2.13
N GLY A 38 6.04 14.47 2.02
CA GLY A 38 6.56 15.32 3.08
C GLY A 38 5.73 15.22 4.36
N TYR A 39 4.40 15.28 4.24
CA TYR A 39 3.50 15.07 5.38
C TYR A 39 3.57 13.66 5.94
N ALA A 40 3.70 12.64 5.09
CA ALA A 40 3.85 11.25 5.54
C ALA A 40 5.13 11.06 6.37
N ILE A 41 6.26 11.61 5.91
CA ILE A 41 7.53 11.57 6.67
C ILE A 41 7.39 12.32 7.99
N ALA A 42 6.84 13.54 7.96
CA ALA A 42 6.64 14.34 9.16
C ALA A 42 5.75 13.60 10.17
N LEU A 43 4.64 13.04 9.71
CA LEU A 43 3.73 12.24 10.54
C LEU A 43 4.47 11.06 11.15
N GLY A 44 5.26 10.32 10.36
CA GLY A 44 6.08 9.21 10.86
C GLY A 44 7.01 9.59 12.02
N PHE A 45 7.69 10.75 11.95
CA PHE A 45 8.54 11.24 13.03
C PHE A 45 7.75 11.64 14.28
N PHE A 46 6.59 12.26 14.10
CA PHE A 46 5.75 12.71 15.22
C PHE A 46 4.83 11.63 15.76
N LEU A 47 4.71 10.48 15.10
CA LEU A 47 3.75 9.44 15.42
C LEU A 47 3.90 8.93 16.86
N GLU A 48 5.13 8.68 17.32
CA GLU A 48 5.42 8.29 18.70
C GLU A 48 4.96 9.36 19.70
N LYS A 49 5.24 10.64 19.41
CA LYS A 49 4.86 11.77 20.26
C LYS A 49 3.34 11.96 20.30
N ILE A 50 2.66 11.77 19.17
CA ILE A 50 1.20 11.85 19.04
C ILE A 50 0.55 10.75 19.87
N ILE A 51 1.09 9.53 19.83
CA ILE A 51 0.54 8.39 20.58
C ILE A 51 0.76 8.57 22.10
N THR A 52 2.00 8.88 22.49
CA THR A 52 2.37 9.00 23.92
C THR A 52 1.77 10.23 24.60
N ASN A 53 1.83 11.41 23.97
CA ASN A 53 1.34 12.65 24.58
C ASN A 53 -0.09 13.02 24.17
N GLY A 54 -0.52 12.66 22.95
CA GLY A 54 -1.85 12.99 22.45
C GLY A 54 -2.91 12.00 22.92
N PHE A 55 -2.62 10.71 22.80
CA PHE A 55 -3.54 9.63 23.22
C PHE A 55 -3.25 9.08 24.62
N ASN A 56 -2.24 9.59 25.32
CA ASN A 56 -1.81 9.14 26.65
C ASN A 56 -1.54 7.62 26.70
N GLN A 57 -1.01 7.05 25.62
CA GLN A 57 -0.67 5.63 25.54
C GLN A 57 0.85 5.45 25.71
N PRO A 58 1.32 4.86 26.82
CA PRO A 58 2.76 4.74 27.08
C PRO A 58 3.44 3.75 26.12
N ASP A 59 2.74 2.70 25.71
CA ASP A 59 3.24 1.75 24.70
C ASP A 59 2.84 2.21 23.29
N SER A 60 3.71 3.01 22.68
CA SER A 60 3.49 3.55 21.33
C SER A 60 3.51 2.48 20.24
N VAL A 61 4.34 1.44 20.39
CA VAL A 61 4.53 0.39 19.38
C VAL A 61 3.37 -0.60 19.42
N GLY A 62 2.97 -1.08 20.61
CA GLY A 62 1.82 -1.95 20.76
C GLY A 62 0.52 -1.27 20.30
N PHE A 63 0.34 0.01 20.64
CA PHE A 63 -0.81 0.79 20.18
C PHE A 63 -0.84 0.92 18.66
N LEU A 64 0.29 1.28 18.04
CA LEU A 64 0.37 1.38 16.58
C LEU A 64 0.10 0.05 15.90
N ASN A 65 0.65 -1.05 16.43
CA ASN A 65 0.43 -2.39 15.90
C ASN A 65 -1.06 -2.78 15.87
N GLY A 66 -1.86 -2.33 16.86
CA GLY A 66 -3.30 -2.49 16.85
C GLY A 66 -4.01 -1.62 15.81
N LEU A 67 -3.51 -0.42 15.55
CA LEU A 67 -4.05 0.50 14.55
C LEU A 67 -3.73 0.12 13.10
N LEU A 68 -2.71 -0.70 12.85
CA LEU A 68 -2.28 -1.06 11.49
C LEU A 68 -3.39 -1.73 10.66
N PHE A 69 -4.27 -2.53 11.27
CA PHE A 69 -5.41 -3.10 10.55
C PHE A 69 -6.34 -2.02 9.97
N TYR A 70 -6.63 -0.99 10.77
CA TYR A 70 -7.45 0.14 10.34
C TYR A 70 -6.75 0.98 9.27
N TYR A 71 -5.44 1.17 9.42
CA TYR A 71 -4.63 1.79 8.39
C TYR A 71 -4.74 1.04 7.05
N PHE A 72 -4.62 -0.29 7.05
CA PHE A 72 -4.75 -1.09 5.84
C PHE A 72 -6.16 -1.04 5.23
N GLY A 73 -7.21 -0.99 6.07
CA GLY A 73 -8.58 -0.76 5.60
C GLY A 73 -8.74 0.60 4.90
N PHE A 74 -8.18 1.66 5.50
CA PHE A 74 -8.15 2.99 4.89
C PHE A 74 -7.30 2.99 3.60
N GLU A 75 -6.13 2.36 3.61
CA GLU A 75 -5.25 2.24 2.45
C GLU A 75 -5.96 1.52 1.30
N PHE A 76 -6.69 0.45 1.60
CA PHE A 76 -7.50 -0.27 0.62
C PHE A 76 -8.53 0.67 -0.02
N MET A 77 -9.27 1.44 0.79
CA MET A 77 -10.26 2.39 0.29
C MET A 77 -9.63 3.48 -0.58
N LEU A 78 -8.54 4.07 -0.11
CA LEU A 78 -7.79 5.09 -0.83
C LEU A 78 -7.30 4.55 -2.18
N ARG A 79 -6.75 3.33 -2.22
CA ARG A 79 -6.32 2.66 -3.45
C ARG A 79 -7.49 2.37 -4.37
N TYR A 80 -8.62 1.90 -3.85
CA TYR A 80 -9.80 1.65 -4.67
C TYR A 80 -10.26 2.90 -5.42
N PHE A 81 -10.11 4.11 -4.86
CA PHE A 81 -10.44 5.33 -5.60
C PHE A 81 -9.30 5.84 -6.49
N MET A 82 -8.08 5.88 -5.97
CA MET A 82 -6.96 6.55 -6.65
C MET A 82 -6.28 5.67 -7.71
N GLN A 83 -6.33 4.35 -7.57
CA GLN A 83 -5.60 3.45 -8.44
C GLN A 83 -6.41 3.12 -9.69
N SER A 84 -5.89 3.50 -10.86
CA SER A 84 -6.46 3.11 -12.14
C SER A 84 -5.99 1.71 -12.56
N THR A 85 -6.87 0.94 -13.20
CA THR A 85 -6.48 -0.35 -13.77
C THR A 85 -5.59 -0.14 -14.99
N PRO A 86 -4.43 -0.81 -15.10
CA PRO A 86 -3.46 -0.56 -16.19
C PRO A 86 -3.92 -1.05 -17.58
N ALA A 87 -5.19 -1.43 -17.77
CA ALA A 87 -5.71 -2.05 -18.99
C ALA A 87 -5.52 -1.19 -20.24
N LEU A 88 -5.61 0.15 -20.09
CA LEU A 88 -5.44 1.10 -21.20
C LEU A 88 -4.01 1.12 -21.77
N ASP A 89 -3.00 0.75 -20.97
CA ASP A 89 -1.60 0.77 -21.43
C ASP A 89 -1.23 -0.44 -22.31
N VAL A 90 -2.05 -1.50 -22.28
CA VAL A 90 -1.79 -2.73 -23.04
C VAL A 90 -2.48 -2.76 -24.39
N GLN A 91 -3.51 -1.92 -24.61
CA GLN A 91 -4.23 -1.83 -25.88
C GLN A 91 -3.31 -1.75 -27.13
N PRO A 92 -2.22 -0.96 -27.14
CA PRO A 92 -1.32 -0.89 -28.29
C PRO A 92 -0.54 -2.17 -28.58
N TYR A 93 -0.47 -3.11 -27.65
CA TYR A 93 0.25 -4.37 -27.82
C TYR A 93 -0.65 -5.54 -28.22
N LEU A 94 -1.97 -5.37 -28.18
CA LEU A 94 -2.94 -6.45 -28.44
C LEU A 94 -2.91 -6.97 -29.89
N HIS A 95 -2.48 -6.13 -30.84
CA HIS A 95 -2.36 -6.50 -32.26
C HIS A 95 -0.99 -7.07 -32.62
N LEU A 96 -0.01 -7.02 -31.70
CA LEU A 96 1.32 -7.58 -31.89
C LEU A 96 1.33 -9.05 -31.46
N PRO A 97 2.25 -9.88 -31.98
CA PRO A 97 2.38 -11.29 -31.60
C PRO A 97 3.04 -11.46 -30.22
N VAL A 98 2.51 -10.78 -29.20
CA VAL A 98 2.92 -10.89 -27.80
C VAL A 98 1.87 -11.69 -27.05
N SER A 99 2.27 -12.72 -26.30
CA SER A 99 1.30 -13.55 -25.58
C SER A 99 0.58 -12.75 -24.48
N ARG A 100 -0.72 -13.02 -24.30
CA ARG A 100 -1.54 -12.36 -23.27
C ARG A 100 -0.93 -12.49 -21.87
N ARG A 101 -0.32 -13.63 -21.56
CA ARG A 101 0.36 -13.87 -20.27
C ARG A 101 1.49 -12.87 -20.01
N TYR A 102 2.31 -12.56 -21.03
CA TYR A 102 3.38 -11.57 -20.87
C TYR A 102 2.85 -10.16 -20.64
N LEU A 103 1.74 -9.81 -21.30
CA LEU A 103 1.11 -8.50 -21.12
C LEU A 103 0.54 -8.32 -19.72
N VAL A 104 -0.07 -9.37 -19.15
CA VAL A 104 -0.55 -9.37 -17.75
C VAL A 104 0.60 -9.18 -16.76
N HIS A 105 1.68 -9.96 -16.87
CA HIS A 105 2.83 -9.79 -15.99
C HIS A 105 3.49 -8.41 -16.13
N TYR A 106 3.56 -7.86 -17.35
CA TYR A 106 4.04 -6.50 -17.57
C TYR A 106 3.18 -5.46 -16.82
N MET A 107 1.85 -5.58 -16.90
CA MET A 107 0.91 -4.69 -16.20
C MET A 107 1.09 -4.76 -14.68
N LEU A 108 1.16 -5.97 -14.13
CA LEU A 108 1.32 -6.18 -12.69
C LEU A 108 2.65 -5.63 -12.19
N ILE A 109 3.76 -5.92 -12.85
CA ILE A 109 5.08 -5.39 -12.47
C ILE A 109 5.13 -3.86 -12.61
N LYS A 110 4.57 -3.30 -13.68
CA LYS A 110 4.50 -1.84 -13.87
C LYS A 110 3.71 -1.19 -12.73
N SER A 111 2.64 -1.82 -12.28
CA SER A 111 1.79 -1.29 -11.20
C SER A 111 2.50 -1.21 -9.85
N LEU A 112 3.57 -1.98 -9.63
CA LEU A 112 4.39 -1.88 -8.41
C LEU A 112 5.13 -0.54 -8.30
N LEU A 113 5.41 0.12 -9.44
CA LEU A 113 6.06 1.44 -9.47
C LEU A 113 5.09 2.60 -9.19
N HIS A 114 3.83 2.32 -8.83
CA HIS A 114 2.85 3.33 -8.49
C HIS A 114 3.23 4.04 -7.17
N LEU A 115 3.05 5.36 -7.13
CA LEU A 115 3.48 6.20 -6.01
C LEU A 115 2.89 5.74 -4.66
N LEU A 116 1.62 5.32 -4.65
CA LEU A 116 0.95 4.84 -3.44
C LEU A 116 1.61 3.63 -2.79
N ASN A 117 2.36 2.79 -3.53
CA ASN A 117 3.06 1.64 -2.96
C ASN A 117 4.17 2.06 -2.00
N PHE A 118 4.78 3.22 -2.24
CA PHE A 118 5.82 3.74 -1.38
C PHE A 118 5.26 4.51 -0.18
N LEU A 119 3.96 4.82 -0.17
CA LEU A 119 3.36 5.66 0.86
C LEU A 119 3.43 5.01 2.25
N ALA A 120 3.07 3.73 2.37
CA ALA A 120 3.16 2.99 3.64
C ALA A 120 4.61 2.92 4.14
N LEU A 121 5.56 2.62 3.23
CA LEU A 121 6.98 2.59 3.57
C LEU A 121 7.45 3.94 4.10
N VAL A 122 7.14 5.03 3.40
CA VAL A 122 7.59 6.38 3.74
C VAL A 122 6.94 6.89 5.03
N LEU A 123 5.66 6.56 5.25
CA LEU A 123 4.92 6.94 6.46
C LEU A 123 5.47 6.27 7.72
N PHE A 124 5.74 4.97 7.66
CA PHE A 124 6.13 4.20 8.85
C PHE A 124 7.64 4.04 9.02
N ALA A 125 8.45 4.33 8.01
CA ALA A 125 9.91 4.22 8.11
C ALA A 125 10.51 5.05 9.26
N PRO A 126 10.15 6.34 9.45
CA PRO A 126 10.70 7.12 10.57
C PRO A 126 10.36 6.49 11.92
N PHE A 127 9.10 6.09 12.13
CA PHE A 127 8.66 5.44 13.37
C PHE A 127 9.35 4.09 13.60
N ALA A 128 9.55 3.30 12.55
CA ALA A 128 10.26 2.03 12.64
C ALA A 128 11.70 2.24 13.15
N PHE A 129 12.43 3.20 12.57
CA PHE A 129 13.83 3.43 12.93
C PHE A 129 14.04 4.29 14.19
N THR A 130 12.98 4.85 14.78
CA THR A 130 13.03 5.53 16.08
C THR A 130 12.45 4.66 17.21
N ALA A 131 11.13 4.50 17.23
CA ALA A 131 10.39 3.90 18.33
C ALA A 131 10.48 2.36 18.35
N VAL A 132 10.42 1.72 17.17
CA VAL A 132 10.49 0.25 17.09
C VAL A 132 11.94 -0.21 17.25
N ALA A 133 12.89 0.50 16.63
CA ALA A 133 14.31 0.17 16.73
C ALA A 133 14.86 0.31 18.15
N SER A 134 14.36 1.26 18.94
CA SER A 134 14.76 1.40 20.35
C SER A 134 14.31 0.21 21.21
N GLN A 135 13.21 -0.47 20.85
CA GLN A 135 12.68 -1.62 21.59
C GLN A 135 13.16 -2.98 21.05
N ALA A 136 13.25 -3.12 19.73
CA ALA A 136 13.45 -4.40 19.05
C ALA A 136 14.73 -4.46 18.18
N GLY A 137 15.53 -3.39 18.16
CA GLY A 137 16.79 -3.32 17.42
C GLY A 137 16.62 -3.60 15.93
N ALA A 138 17.37 -4.57 15.40
CA ALA A 138 17.36 -4.92 13.98
C ALA A 138 16.00 -5.44 13.47
N SER A 139 15.15 -5.99 14.35
CA SER A 139 13.81 -6.48 13.98
C SER A 139 12.88 -5.36 13.51
N ALA A 140 13.20 -4.09 13.79
CA ALA A 140 12.43 -2.95 13.31
C ALA A 140 12.36 -2.85 11.78
N GLY A 141 13.46 -3.17 11.09
CA GLY A 141 13.48 -3.19 9.62
C GLY A 141 12.59 -4.29 9.04
N ILE A 142 12.45 -5.39 9.77
CA ILE A 142 11.65 -6.56 9.39
C ILE A 142 10.15 -6.28 9.64
N TRP A 143 9.84 -5.55 10.71
CA TRP A 143 8.51 -4.99 10.94
C TRP A 143 8.10 -3.96 9.87
N LEU A 144 9.02 -3.08 9.45
CA LEU A 144 8.73 -2.15 8.35
C LEU A 144 8.49 -2.90 7.03
N LEU A 145 9.32 -3.92 6.77
CA LEU A 145 9.18 -4.78 5.60
C LEU A 145 7.84 -5.52 5.61
N SER A 146 7.37 -6.01 6.76
CA SER A 146 6.08 -6.69 6.85
C SER A 146 4.90 -5.76 6.49
N ILE A 147 4.92 -4.52 6.99
CA ILE A 147 3.92 -3.50 6.62
C ILE A 147 3.95 -3.25 5.11
N TYR A 148 5.14 -3.06 4.53
CA TYR A 148 5.29 -2.84 3.10
C TYR A 148 4.78 -4.03 2.27
N LEU A 149 5.07 -5.26 2.68
CA LEU A 149 4.58 -6.46 1.99
C LEU A 149 3.07 -6.60 2.07
N ILE A 150 2.45 -6.31 3.22
CA ILE A 150 0.99 -6.31 3.36
C ILE A 150 0.38 -5.24 2.45
N SER A 151 0.96 -4.03 2.41
CA SER A 151 0.56 -2.96 1.49
C SER A 151 0.63 -3.39 0.02
N LEU A 152 1.68 -4.12 -0.39
CA LEU A 152 1.78 -4.70 -1.74
C LEU A 152 0.76 -5.81 -2.01
N CYS A 153 0.44 -6.63 -1.00
CA CYS A 153 -0.64 -7.61 -1.12
C CYS A 153 -1.98 -6.91 -1.35
N LEU A 154 -2.27 -5.87 -0.56
CA LEU A 154 -3.48 -5.04 -0.71
C LEU A 154 -3.56 -4.40 -2.09
N HIS A 155 -2.43 -3.91 -2.63
CA HIS A 155 -2.35 -3.39 -3.99
C HIS A 155 -2.87 -4.39 -5.03
N TYR A 156 -2.44 -5.66 -4.97
CA TYR A 156 -2.93 -6.68 -5.89
C TYR A 156 -4.38 -7.10 -5.62
N VAL A 157 -4.78 -7.20 -4.34
CA VAL A 157 -6.17 -7.50 -3.98
C VAL A 157 -7.10 -6.41 -4.53
N VAL A 158 -6.75 -5.14 -4.41
CA VAL A 158 -7.53 -4.02 -4.97
C VAL A 158 -7.66 -4.15 -6.49
N LEU A 159 -6.59 -4.52 -7.21
CA LEU A 159 -6.66 -4.74 -8.66
C LEU A 159 -7.61 -5.88 -9.04
N ILE A 160 -7.61 -6.97 -8.27
CA ILE A 160 -8.52 -8.11 -8.48
C ILE A 160 -9.97 -7.68 -8.19
N PHE A 161 -10.20 -6.96 -7.09
CA PHE A 161 -11.52 -6.44 -6.71
C PHE A 161 -12.08 -5.51 -7.78
N LYS A 162 -11.28 -4.54 -8.27
CA LYS A 162 -11.69 -3.62 -9.33
C LYS A 162 -12.07 -4.33 -10.62
N LYS A 163 -11.33 -5.38 -10.99
CA LYS A 163 -11.64 -6.18 -12.18
C LYS A 163 -12.97 -6.93 -12.05
N GLY A 164 -13.36 -7.33 -10.84
CA GLY A 164 -14.59 -8.09 -10.59
C GLY A 164 -15.85 -7.23 -10.36
N LEU A 165 -15.70 -6.00 -9.87
CA LEU A 165 -16.81 -5.15 -9.39
C LEU A 165 -17.07 -3.89 -10.25
N ASP A 166 -16.46 -3.79 -11.45
CA ASP A 166 -16.70 -2.76 -12.49
C ASP A 166 -16.88 -1.31 -11.98
N ASP A 167 -16.05 -0.87 -11.01
CA ASP A 167 -16.12 0.45 -10.35
C ASP A 167 -17.56 0.87 -9.95
N THR A 168 -18.44 -0.10 -9.67
CA THR A 168 -19.86 0.16 -9.41
C THR A 168 -20.07 0.67 -7.98
N ILE A 169 -21.12 1.46 -7.76
CA ILE A 169 -21.57 1.89 -6.41
C ILE A 169 -21.74 0.70 -5.45
N ILE A 170 -22.14 -0.45 -5.97
CA ILE A 170 -22.31 -1.70 -5.21
C ILE A 170 -20.96 -2.19 -4.64
N GLY A 171 -19.88 -2.13 -5.43
CA GLY A 171 -18.54 -2.48 -4.96
C GLY A 171 -18.06 -1.55 -3.85
N PHE A 172 -18.35 -0.25 -3.97
CA PHE A 172 -18.07 0.72 -2.91
C PHE A 172 -18.85 0.45 -1.62
N LEU A 173 -20.16 0.21 -1.72
CA LEU A 173 -21.02 -0.06 -0.56
C LEU A 173 -20.67 -1.39 0.12
N ALA A 174 -20.34 -2.43 -0.65
CA ALA A 174 -19.90 -3.70 -0.10
C ALA A 174 -18.60 -3.53 0.70
N LEU A 175 -17.64 -2.80 0.13
CA LEU A 175 -16.33 -2.59 0.75
C LEU A 175 -16.40 -1.74 2.03
N THR A 176 -17.09 -0.59 1.96
CA THR A 176 -17.31 0.28 3.13
C THR A 176 -18.14 -0.41 4.20
N GLY A 177 -19.15 -1.19 3.80
CA GLY A 177 -19.98 -1.97 4.70
C GLY A 177 -19.17 -3.01 5.49
N VAL A 178 -18.34 -3.80 4.80
CA VAL A 178 -17.50 -4.82 5.45
C VAL A 178 -16.51 -4.19 6.44
N LEU A 179 -15.77 -3.15 6.02
CA LEU A 179 -14.83 -2.46 6.91
C LEU A 179 -15.54 -1.79 8.09
N GLY A 180 -16.72 -1.20 7.86
CA GLY A 180 -17.54 -0.60 8.90
C GLY A 180 -18.04 -1.62 9.92
N VAL A 181 -18.46 -2.81 9.48
CA VAL A 181 -18.86 -3.91 10.38
C VAL A 181 -17.69 -4.36 11.26
N PHE A 182 -16.49 -4.51 10.71
CA PHE A 182 -15.32 -4.85 11.52
C PHE A 182 -14.97 -3.76 12.54
N ALA A 183 -15.06 -2.48 12.16
CA ALA A 183 -14.82 -1.38 13.08
C ALA A 183 -15.86 -1.32 14.21
N LEU A 184 -17.14 -1.52 13.90
CA LEU A 184 -18.21 -1.59 14.90
C LEU A 184 -18.05 -2.81 15.80
N ALA A 185 -17.67 -3.96 15.25
CA ALA A 185 -17.44 -5.18 16.03
C ALA A 185 -16.28 -5.02 17.03
N ASP A 186 -15.24 -4.28 16.67
CA ASP A 186 -14.14 -3.96 17.60
C ASP A 186 -14.59 -2.92 18.65
N TYR A 187 -15.34 -1.89 18.24
CA TYR A 187 -15.89 -0.88 19.16
C TYR A 187 -16.82 -1.48 20.23
N TYR A 188 -17.72 -2.39 19.83
CA TYR A 188 -18.60 -3.11 20.74
C TYR A 188 -17.93 -4.30 21.44
N ASN A 189 -16.62 -4.52 21.24
CA ASN A 189 -15.84 -5.63 21.78
C ASN A 189 -16.36 -7.03 21.42
N TRP A 190 -17.17 -7.16 20.37
CA TRP A 190 -17.65 -8.46 19.88
C TRP A 190 -16.52 -9.25 19.22
N PHE A 191 -15.60 -8.56 18.55
CA PHE A 191 -14.42 -9.16 17.94
C PHE A 191 -13.26 -8.16 17.95
N ASN A 192 -12.20 -8.47 18.72
CA ASN A 192 -11.11 -7.53 18.98
C ASN A 192 -10.07 -7.54 17.84
N VAL A 193 -10.39 -6.89 16.72
CA VAL A 193 -9.51 -6.87 15.53
C VAL A 193 -8.17 -6.18 15.84
N SER A 194 -8.20 -5.10 16.62
CA SER A 194 -7.00 -4.39 17.08
C SER A 194 -6.04 -5.31 17.85
N LYS A 195 -6.55 -6.18 18.73
CA LYS A 195 -5.71 -7.14 19.48
C LYS A 195 -5.07 -8.19 18.57
N ILE A 196 -5.81 -8.66 17.56
CA ILE A 196 -5.29 -9.63 16.59
C ILE A 196 -4.18 -9.00 15.76
N SER A 197 -4.37 -7.76 15.29
CA SER A 197 -3.35 -7.00 14.58
C SER A 197 -2.11 -6.80 15.47
N ALA A 198 -2.31 -6.35 16.71
CA ALA A 198 -1.23 -6.15 17.67
C ALA A 198 -0.40 -7.43 17.89
N ALA A 199 -1.08 -8.55 18.12
CA ALA A 199 -0.43 -9.85 18.31
C ALA A 199 0.34 -10.30 17.04
N GLY A 200 -0.21 -10.08 15.84
CA GLY A 200 0.45 -10.44 14.58
C GLY A 200 1.76 -9.68 14.36
N PHE A 201 1.77 -8.36 14.58
CA PHE A 201 2.99 -7.56 14.45
C PHE A 201 3.99 -7.80 15.58
N GLN A 202 3.50 -8.08 16.80
CA GLN A 202 4.36 -8.50 17.89
C GLN A 202 5.02 -9.87 17.63
N PHE A 203 4.29 -10.79 16.99
CA PHE A 203 4.83 -12.06 16.55
C PHE A 203 5.95 -11.88 15.51
N ILE A 204 5.80 -10.94 14.57
CA ILE A 204 6.83 -10.63 13.57
C ILE A 204 8.08 -10.02 14.23
N LEU A 205 7.90 -9.15 15.23
CA LEU A 205 9.01 -8.55 15.97
C LEU A 205 9.81 -9.59 16.75
N SER A 206 9.13 -10.56 17.37
CA SER A 206 9.76 -11.65 18.12
C SER A 206 10.31 -12.77 17.22
N ASN A 207 9.68 -13.03 16.08
CA ASN A 207 10.08 -14.05 15.12
C ASN A 207 10.26 -13.46 13.71
N PRO A 208 11.41 -12.83 13.44
CA PRO A 208 11.71 -12.20 12.15
C PRO A 208 11.48 -13.04 10.89
N LEU A 209 11.63 -14.37 11.00
CA LEU A 209 11.42 -15.31 9.89
C LEU A 209 9.95 -15.37 9.42
N ALA A 210 9.00 -14.90 10.23
CA ALA A 210 7.58 -14.86 9.86
C ALA A 210 7.32 -14.02 8.60
N VAL A 211 8.20 -13.07 8.26
CA VAL A 211 8.10 -12.27 7.03
C VAL A 211 8.20 -13.10 5.76
N VAL A 212 8.86 -14.27 5.80
CA VAL A 212 8.89 -15.21 4.67
C VAL A 212 7.48 -15.69 4.31
N GLY A 213 6.59 -15.86 5.29
CA GLY A 213 5.19 -16.19 5.05
C GLY A 213 4.45 -15.08 4.29
N LEU A 214 4.72 -13.81 4.60
CA LEU A 214 4.15 -12.66 3.88
C LEU A 214 4.68 -12.55 2.45
N LEU A 215 5.98 -12.85 2.24
CA LEU A 215 6.55 -12.95 0.90
C LEU A 215 5.89 -14.05 0.07
N ALA A 216 5.67 -15.23 0.68
CA ALA A 216 4.98 -16.33 0.02
C ALA A 216 3.53 -15.95 -0.35
N LEU A 217 2.82 -15.25 0.54
CA LEU A 217 1.47 -14.75 0.30
C LEU A 217 1.44 -13.73 -0.84
N LEU A 218 2.39 -12.80 -0.90
CA LEU A 218 2.51 -11.84 -2.00
C LEU A 218 2.71 -12.55 -3.34
N LEU A 219 3.59 -13.55 -3.38
CA LEU A 219 3.83 -14.34 -4.59
C LEU A 219 2.60 -15.16 -4.98
N ALA A 220 1.87 -15.72 -4.01
CA ALA A 220 0.65 -16.47 -4.26
C ALA A 220 -0.47 -15.59 -4.86
N ILE A 221 -0.60 -14.33 -4.43
CA ILE A 221 -1.58 -13.39 -5.00
C ILE A 221 -1.15 -12.90 -6.40
N TYR A 222 0.16 -12.82 -6.66
CA TYR A 222 0.68 -12.36 -7.94
C TYR A 222 0.46 -13.35 -9.11
N TYR A 223 0.49 -14.65 -8.83
CA TYR A 223 0.35 -15.71 -9.83
C TYR A 223 -1.11 -16.10 -10.10
#